data_AF-F2JJ47-F1
#
_entry.id   AF-F2JJ47-F1
#
_cell.length_a   1.000
_cell.length_b   1.000
_cell.length_c   1.000
_cell.angle_alpha   90.00
_cell.angle_beta   90.00
_cell.angle_gamma   90.00
#
_symmetry.space_group_name_H-M   'P 1'
#
loop_
_entity.id
_entity.type
_entity.pdbx_description
1 polymer ?
#
loop_
_entity_poly.entity_id
_entity_poly.type
_entity_poly.pdbx_seq_one_letter_code
_entity_poly.pdbx_strand_id
1 'polypeptide(L)'
;MTTDMYKFDPEEFIPVNSELEQYVPESTPFCLIKDKNGVCIQYSMMVPSLKNRNKLSRIEFGGSPSDNTFIQGDRFTRSNVPHEFVNKGIKEFKTSLYNNTKFAEESLKAACTYIRKFKELDTNLYIYSKSAGSGRTMMGSLILNEIMKRYNMPGKYILMPMLINELKKQIKQDDPYNQKNSLRSAIDTPLLLLDDLGDEVNSKNGWVDEILLKILNEREKSKSLTIYISRFTPDQLKYNKSMISRIKNAITIELPDENIRENFATANNIKFEKLMKEIT
;
A
#
# COMPACT_ATOMS: atom_id res chain seq x y z
N MET A 1 43.46 -0.25 26.54
CA MET A 1 42.65 -1.48 26.47
C MET A 1 41.97 -1.48 25.12
N THR A 2 42.40 -2.39 24.28
CA THR A 2 42.15 -2.50 22.84
C THR A 2 40.85 -3.25 22.56
N THR A 3 40.13 -2.83 21.53
CA THR A 3 39.29 -3.73 20.72
C THR A 3 39.45 -3.30 19.27
N ASP A 4 39.97 -4.24 18.49
CA ASP A 4 40.47 -4.11 17.13
C ASP A 4 39.37 -3.92 16.08
N MET A 5 39.72 -3.13 15.07
CA MET A 5 39.06 -3.07 13.77
C MET A 5 39.24 -4.41 13.03
N TYR A 6 38.14 -5.04 12.63
CA TYR A 6 38.20 -6.14 11.66
C TYR A 6 38.55 -5.59 10.27
N LYS A 7 39.73 -5.99 9.78
CA LYS A 7 40.13 -5.91 8.37
C LYS A 7 39.42 -7.03 7.61
N PHE A 8 38.96 -6.69 6.40
CA PHE A 8 38.33 -7.60 5.45
C PHE A 8 39.41 -8.46 4.76
N ASP A 9 39.32 -9.78 4.88
CA ASP A 9 40.21 -10.75 4.24
C ASP A 9 39.42 -11.57 3.19
N PRO A 10 39.78 -11.56 1.89
CA PRO A 10 39.01 -12.23 0.84
C PRO A 10 39.09 -13.77 0.82
N GLU A 11 39.88 -14.41 1.70
CA GLU A 11 40.07 -15.86 1.71
C GLU A 11 39.18 -16.65 2.72
N GLU A 12 38.22 -16.01 3.40
CA GLU A 12 37.30 -16.68 4.35
C GLU A 12 36.16 -17.51 3.69
N PHE A 13 36.23 -17.82 2.40
CA PHE A 13 35.33 -18.79 1.77
C PHE A 13 35.85 -20.22 1.97
N ILE A 14 35.41 -20.86 3.06
CA ILE A 14 35.48 -22.31 3.21
C ILE A 14 34.48 -22.93 2.22
N PRO A 15 34.88 -23.89 1.37
CA PRO A 15 33.97 -24.59 0.49
C PRO A 15 32.97 -25.39 1.32
N VAL A 16 31.68 -25.13 1.15
CA VAL A 16 30.60 -25.91 1.76
C VAL A 16 30.58 -27.28 1.08
N ASN A 17 31.27 -28.25 1.68
CA ASN A 17 31.07 -29.66 1.39
C ASN A 17 30.00 -30.23 2.32
N SER A 18 29.06 -30.91 1.66
CA SER A 18 28.17 -31.98 2.13
C SER A 18 27.25 -31.73 3.33
N GLU A 19 25.95 -31.87 3.06
CA GLU A 19 24.81 -32.01 3.99
C GLU A 19 23.95 -30.76 4.25
N LEU A 20 23.55 -30.08 3.16
CA LEU A 20 22.21 -29.51 3.08
C LEU A 20 21.31 -30.54 2.40
N GLU A 21 20.37 -31.15 3.13
CA GLU A 21 19.27 -31.91 2.53
C GLU A 21 18.39 -30.93 1.72
N GLN A 22 18.70 -30.83 0.43
CA GLN A 22 17.84 -30.19 -0.57
C GLN A 22 16.59 -31.06 -0.75
N TYR A 23 15.52 -30.75 -0.02
CA TYR A 23 14.21 -31.26 -0.38
C TYR A 23 13.64 -30.38 -1.50
N VAL A 24 13.88 -30.78 -2.75
CA VAL A 24 13.29 -30.17 -3.95
C VAL A 24 12.16 -31.07 -4.42
N PRO A 25 10.87 -30.73 -4.18
CA PRO A 25 9.78 -31.41 -4.85
C PRO A 25 9.80 -31.02 -6.33
N GLU A 26 9.84 -32.01 -7.23
CA GLU A 26 9.98 -31.87 -8.68
C GLU A 26 8.82 -31.15 -9.43
N SER A 27 7.98 -30.34 -8.76
CA SER A 27 6.87 -29.66 -9.45
C SER A 27 6.38 -28.34 -8.85
N THR A 28 7.22 -27.56 -8.18
CA THR A 28 6.83 -26.23 -7.66
C THR A 28 7.82 -25.12 -8.03
N PRO A 29 7.35 -23.98 -8.58
CA PRO A 29 8.21 -22.90 -9.05
C PRO A 29 8.64 -21.94 -7.92
N PHE A 30 8.85 -22.45 -6.70
CA PHE A 30 9.19 -21.62 -5.55
C PHE A 30 10.42 -22.19 -4.84
N CYS A 31 11.47 -21.37 -4.73
CA CYS A 31 12.60 -21.66 -3.86
C CYS A 31 12.29 -21.08 -2.47
N LEU A 32 12.26 -21.94 -1.45
CA LEU A 32 12.12 -21.56 -0.06
C LEU A 32 13.51 -21.52 0.57
N ILE A 33 13.98 -20.33 0.95
CA ILE A 33 15.22 -20.20 1.71
C ILE A 33 14.84 -20.10 3.19
N LYS A 34 15.40 -20.99 4.01
CA LYS A 34 15.32 -20.94 5.47
C LYS A 34 16.55 -20.23 6.02
N ASP A 35 16.35 -19.28 6.93
CA ASP A 35 17.45 -18.78 7.76
C ASP A 35 17.68 -19.67 9.00
N LYS A 36 18.74 -19.38 9.75
CA LYS A 36 19.13 -20.09 10.99
C LYS A 36 18.10 -20.03 12.13
N ASN A 37 17.03 -19.25 11.97
CA ASN A 37 15.92 -19.14 12.92
C ASN A 37 14.63 -19.82 12.40
N GLY A 38 14.69 -20.48 11.24
CA GLY A 38 13.56 -21.21 10.65
C GLY A 38 12.55 -20.33 9.90
N VAL A 39 12.89 -19.06 9.61
CA VAL A 39 12.00 -18.16 8.85
C VAL A 39 12.11 -18.48 7.36
N CYS A 40 10.97 -18.80 6.72
CA CYS A 40 10.90 -19.02 5.28
C CYS A 40 10.64 -17.70 4.55
N ILE A 41 11.57 -17.29 3.68
CA ILE A 41 11.40 -16.14 2.80
C ILE A 41 11.05 -16.67 1.40
N GLN A 42 9.85 -16.36 0.90
CA GLN A 42 9.43 -16.72 -0.46
C GLN A 42 9.82 -15.59 -1.43
N TYR A 43 10.75 -15.86 -2.34
CA TYR A 43 11.01 -15.02 -3.50
C TYR A 43 10.20 -15.53 -4.70
N SER A 44 9.36 -14.67 -5.28
CA SER A 44 8.74 -14.94 -6.58
C SER A 44 9.65 -14.42 -7.69
N MET A 45 10.55 -15.26 -8.20
CA MET A 45 11.16 -14.98 -9.50
C MET A 45 10.14 -15.36 -10.59
N MET A 46 9.65 -14.36 -11.32
CA MET A 46 8.85 -14.57 -12.52
C MET A 46 9.76 -15.17 -13.60
N VAL A 47 9.66 -16.49 -13.84
CA VAL A 47 10.25 -17.11 -15.03
C VAL A 47 9.11 -17.38 -16.02
N PRO A 48 9.13 -16.83 -17.25
CA PRO A 48 8.09 -17.12 -18.22
C PRO A 48 8.29 -18.55 -18.74
N SER A 49 7.38 -19.46 -18.41
CA SER A 49 7.35 -20.80 -19.01
C SER A 49 6.17 -20.94 -19.96
N LEU A 50 6.51 -20.98 -21.25
CA LEU A 50 5.68 -21.50 -22.32
C LEU A 50 5.59 -23.03 -22.19
N LYS A 51 4.40 -23.59 -21.96
CA LYS A 51 3.79 -24.68 -22.76
C LYS A 51 2.58 -25.34 -22.08
N ASN A 52 1.62 -25.65 -22.95
CA ASN A 52 0.50 -26.59 -22.82
C ASN A 52 -0.75 -26.18 -22.01
N ARG A 53 -1.74 -25.78 -22.81
CA ARG A 53 -3.17 -25.84 -22.56
C ARG A 53 -3.58 -27.30 -22.26
N ASN A 54 -4.60 -27.46 -21.40
CA ASN A 54 -5.39 -28.68 -21.14
C ASN A 54 -5.07 -29.48 -19.86
N LYS A 55 -5.30 -28.88 -18.68
CA LYS A 55 -6.01 -29.48 -17.52
C LYS A 55 -5.83 -28.54 -16.32
N LEU A 56 -6.85 -27.77 -15.98
CA LEU A 56 -6.94 -27.12 -14.67
C LEU A 56 -7.93 -27.91 -13.82
N SER A 57 -7.44 -28.96 -13.16
CA SER A 57 -8.14 -29.52 -12.01
C SER A 57 -7.93 -28.59 -10.81
N ARG A 58 -9.05 -28.21 -10.20
CA ARG A 58 -9.16 -27.40 -8.99
C ARG A 58 -8.23 -27.93 -7.89
N ILE A 59 -7.23 -27.12 -7.49
CA ILE A 59 -6.39 -27.39 -6.32
C ILE A 59 -7.13 -26.77 -5.12
N GLU A 60 -7.71 -27.62 -4.27
CA GLU A 60 -8.22 -27.19 -2.97
C GLU A 60 -7.06 -27.24 -1.96
N PHE A 61 -6.61 -26.07 -1.50
CA PHE A 61 -5.61 -25.97 -0.44
C PHE A 61 -6.30 -26.14 0.91
N GLY A 62 -6.16 -27.33 1.51
CA GLY A 62 -6.53 -27.58 2.89
C GLY A 62 -5.48 -26.97 3.83
N GLY A 63 -5.77 -25.81 4.41
CA GLY A 63 -4.96 -25.19 5.47
C GLY A 63 -5.67 -25.30 6.81
N SER A 64 -4.96 -25.81 7.83
CA SER A 64 -5.41 -25.82 9.23
C SER A 64 -5.62 -24.38 9.73
N PRO A 65 -6.65 -24.07 10.56
CA PRO A 65 -7.01 -22.71 10.97
C PRO A 65 -6.02 -21.96 11.89
N SER A 66 -4.84 -22.49 12.21
CA SER A 66 -3.98 -21.98 13.30
C SER A 66 -2.89 -20.99 12.90
N ASP A 67 -2.57 -20.81 11.61
CA ASP A 67 -1.39 -20.05 11.18
C ASP A 67 -1.71 -18.58 10.83
N ASN A 68 -2.04 -17.77 11.85
CA ASN A 68 -2.33 -16.34 11.71
C ASN A 68 -1.18 -15.52 11.08
N THR A 69 0.06 -16.00 11.18
CA THR A 69 1.27 -15.33 10.68
C THR A 69 1.38 -15.38 9.15
N PHE A 70 0.97 -16.50 8.53
CA PHE A 70 0.96 -16.65 7.06
C PHE A 70 -0.13 -15.80 6.41
N ILE A 71 -1.31 -15.68 7.04
CA ILE A 71 -2.43 -14.87 6.52
C ILE A 71 -2.12 -13.37 6.60
N GLN A 72 -1.32 -12.91 7.58
CA GLN A 72 -0.89 -11.50 7.63
C GLN A 72 0.07 -11.13 6.48
N GLY A 73 1.04 -11.98 6.11
CA GLY A 73 1.97 -11.73 5.01
C GLY A 73 1.31 -11.62 3.63
N ASP A 74 0.30 -12.46 3.36
CA ASP A 74 -0.44 -12.45 2.07
C ASP A 74 -1.28 -11.16 1.88
N ARG A 75 -1.79 -10.57 2.96
CA ARG A 75 -2.66 -9.39 2.85
C ARG A 75 -1.91 -8.12 2.48
N PHE A 76 -0.68 -7.93 2.97
CA PHE A 76 0.13 -6.76 2.62
C PHE A 76 0.73 -6.86 1.22
N THR A 77 1.10 -8.05 0.78
CA THR A 77 1.61 -8.26 -0.59
C THR A 77 0.52 -8.00 -1.62
N ARG A 78 -0.73 -8.35 -1.31
CA ARG A 78 -1.89 -8.15 -2.20
C ARG A 78 -2.53 -6.77 -2.11
N SER A 79 -2.16 -5.95 -1.11
CA SER A 79 -2.76 -4.62 -0.91
C SER A 79 -2.21 -3.56 -1.84
N ASN A 80 -1.09 -3.79 -2.54
CA ASN A 80 -0.41 -2.76 -3.36
C ASN A 80 -0.01 -1.49 -2.57
N VAL A 81 0.08 -1.54 -1.24
CA VAL A 81 0.61 -0.41 -0.46
C VAL A 81 2.06 -0.13 -0.92
N PRO A 82 2.44 1.14 -1.13
CA PRO A 82 3.81 1.48 -1.52
C PRO A 82 4.83 0.84 -0.58
N HIS A 83 5.92 0.31 -1.15
CA HIS A 83 6.86 -0.55 -0.41
C HIS A 83 7.40 0.13 0.86
N GLU A 84 7.57 1.45 0.81
CA GLU A 84 8.08 2.29 1.88
C GLU A 84 7.12 2.39 3.08
N PHE A 85 5.86 2.02 2.91
CA PHE A 85 4.84 2.02 3.95
C PHE A 85 4.39 0.62 4.33
N VAL A 86 4.84 -0.43 3.64
CA VAL A 86 4.50 -1.82 4.00
C VAL A 86 4.90 -2.09 5.44
N ASN A 87 3.98 -2.70 6.20
CA ASN A 87 4.14 -3.03 7.62
C ASN A 87 4.38 -1.86 8.59
N LYS A 88 4.43 -0.60 8.12
CA LYS A 88 4.52 0.57 9.02
C LYS A 88 3.19 0.85 9.72
N GLY A 89 3.27 1.26 10.98
CA GLY A 89 2.12 1.62 11.81
C GLY A 89 1.98 3.13 11.98
N ILE A 90 0.86 3.58 12.54
CA ILE A 90 0.53 5.01 12.66
C ILE A 90 1.56 5.80 13.48
N LYS A 91 2.29 5.12 14.39
CA LYS A 91 3.41 5.68 15.16
C LYS A 91 4.57 6.21 14.30
N GLU A 92 4.68 5.77 13.05
CA GLU A 92 5.72 6.23 12.13
C GLU A 92 5.42 7.64 11.59
N PHE A 93 4.20 8.16 11.78
CA PHE A 93 3.84 9.52 11.41
C PHE A 93 4.44 10.54 12.38
N LYS A 94 5.52 11.21 11.93
CA LYS A 94 6.28 12.17 12.75
C LYS A 94 5.74 13.59 12.59
N THR A 95 4.92 14.03 13.53
CA THR A 95 4.36 15.40 13.58
C THR A 95 5.44 16.47 13.73
N SER A 96 6.58 16.12 14.32
CA SER A 96 7.74 17.01 14.49
C SER A 96 8.41 17.44 13.18
N LEU A 97 8.04 16.84 12.03
CA LEU A 97 8.55 17.26 10.72
C LEU A 97 7.80 18.46 10.13
N TYR A 98 6.67 18.83 10.72
CA TYR A 98 5.84 19.97 10.33
C TYR A 98 6.20 21.19 11.18
N ASN A 99 6.27 22.36 10.55
CA ASN A 99 6.38 23.65 11.21
C ASN A 99 5.15 23.89 12.10
N ASN A 100 3.94 23.63 11.58
CA ASN A 100 2.73 23.62 12.38
C ASN A 100 2.53 22.24 13.06
N THR A 101 3.41 21.93 14.01
CA THR A 101 3.38 20.66 14.75
C THR A 101 2.04 20.42 15.46
N LYS A 102 1.44 21.48 16.03
CA LYS A 102 0.15 21.38 16.73
C LYS A 102 -0.97 20.91 15.79
N PHE A 103 -1.05 21.48 14.58
CA PHE A 103 -2.03 21.03 13.61
C PHE A 103 -1.76 19.58 13.17
N ALA A 104 -0.50 19.21 12.92
CA ALA A 104 -0.15 17.83 12.60
C ALA A 104 -0.52 16.83 13.72
N GLU A 105 -0.39 17.22 14.99
CA GLU A 105 -0.82 16.42 16.15
C GLU A 105 -2.34 16.27 16.22
N GLU A 106 -3.10 17.31 15.91
CA GLU A 106 -4.56 17.25 15.81
C GLU A 106 -4.99 16.30 14.69
N SER A 107 -4.34 16.36 13.52
CA SER A 107 -4.59 15.43 12.40
C SER A 107 -4.27 13.99 12.77
N LEU A 108 -3.12 13.75 13.46
CA LEU A 108 -2.73 12.43 13.94
C LEU A 108 -3.73 11.89 14.98
N LYS A 109 -4.22 12.75 15.88
CA LYS A 109 -5.25 12.38 16.85
C LYS A 109 -6.57 12.01 16.18
N ALA A 110 -6.97 12.74 15.14
CA ALA A 110 -8.14 12.40 14.33
C ALA A 110 -7.96 11.04 13.64
N ALA A 111 -6.78 10.78 13.05
CA ALA A 111 -6.46 9.50 12.43
C ALA A 111 -6.51 8.34 13.44
N CYS A 112 -5.91 8.50 14.62
CA CYS A 112 -5.95 7.51 15.68
C CYS A 112 -7.38 7.23 16.17
N THR A 113 -8.20 8.28 16.24
CA THR A 113 -9.62 8.15 16.62
C THR A 113 -10.39 7.39 15.57
N TYR A 114 -10.20 7.70 14.29
CA TYR A 114 -10.81 6.98 13.17
C TYR A 114 -10.42 5.51 13.17
N ILE A 115 -9.13 5.19 13.29
CA ILE A 115 -8.63 3.80 13.37
C ILE A 115 -9.30 3.05 14.53
N ARG A 116 -9.34 3.66 15.73
CA ARG A 116 -9.89 3.01 16.93
C ARG A 116 -11.40 2.78 16.85
N LYS A 117 -12.13 3.72 16.23
CA LYS A 117 -13.59 3.67 16.11
C LYS A 117 -14.07 3.20 14.73
N PHE A 118 -13.19 2.65 13.89
CA PHE A 118 -13.48 2.34 12.49
C PHE A 118 -14.79 1.57 12.28
N LYS A 119 -15.04 0.54 13.09
CA LYS A 119 -16.27 -0.27 13.04
C LYS A 119 -17.51 0.43 13.58
N GLU A 120 -17.36 1.33 14.54
CA GLU A 120 -18.47 2.13 15.09
C GLU A 120 -18.87 3.25 14.13
N LEU A 121 -17.88 3.86 13.47
CA LEU A 121 -18.09 4.97 12.55
C LEU A 121 -18.72 4.50 11.24
N ASP A 122 -18.30 3.34 10.73
CA ASP A 122 -18.80 2.76 9.46
C ASP A 122 -18.88 3.79 8.32
N THR A 123 -17.90 4.69 8.26
CA THR A 123 -17.91 5.87 7.39
C THR A 123 -16.59 6.00 6.65
N ASN A 124 -16.65 6.45 5.40
CA ASN A 124 -15.48 6.74 4.56
C ASN A 124 -14.56 7.80 5.21
N LEU A 125 -13.30 7.85 4.78
CA LEU A 125 -12.32 8.83 5.22
C LEU A 125 -11.81 9.66 4.03
N TYR A 126 -11.62 10.96 4.22
CA TYR A 126 -11.03 11.85 3.25
C TYR A 126 -9.80 12.53 3.85
N ILE A 127 -8.63 12.34 3.23
CA ILE A 127 -7.38 12.94 3.67
C ILE A 127 -6.99 14.03 2.67
N TYR A 128 -6.85 15.25 3.19
CA TYR A 128 -6.64 16.45 2.39
C TYR A 128 -5.45 17.28 2.86
N SER A 129 -4.77 17.87 1.88
CA SER A 129 -3.83 18.98 2.02
C SER A 129 -3.46 19.41 0.61
N LYS A 130 -3.39 20.70 0.36
CA LYS A 130 -3.05 21.29 -0.93
C LYS A 130 -1.60 21.02 -1.34
N SER A 131 -0.69 20.96 -0.37
CA SER A 131 0.75 20.89 -0.64
C SER A 131 1.22 19.50 -1.09
N ALA A 132 2.09 19.46 -2.11
CA ALA A 132 2.76 18.22 -2.49
C ALA A 132 3.78 17.85 -1.41
N GLY A 133 3.90 16.55 -1.11
CA GLY A 133 4.84 16.09 -0.09
C GLY A 133 4.40 16.33 1.36
N SER A 134 3.14 16.71 1.61
CA SER A 134 2.59 16.90 2.96
C SER A 134 2.29 15.62 3.74
N GLY A 135 2.70 14.45 3.25
CA GLY A 135 2.55 13.18 3.97
C GLY A 135 1.16 12.54 3.85
N ARG A 136 0.31 12.94 2.90
CA ARG A 136 -1.04 12.37 2.73
C ARG A 136 -1.05 10.89 2.40
N THR A 137 -0.31 10.47 1.36
CA THR A 137 -0.10 9.06 1.02
C THR A 137 0.44 8.26 2.20
N MET A 138 1.36 8.85 2.97
CA MET A 138 1.89 8.23 4.19
C MET A 138 0.77 8.04 5.22
N MET A 139 0.06 9.11 5.60
CA MET A 139 -1.05 9.05 6.56
C MET A 139 -2.10 8.01 6.14
N GLY A 140 -2.55 8.04 4.89
CA GLY A 140 -3.52 7.07 4.37
C GLY A 140 -2.99 5.63 4.41
N SER A 141 -1.75 5.40 3.98
CA SER A 141 -1.14 4.06 3.99
C SER A 141 -0.98 3.51 5.41
N LEU A 142 -0.61 4.37 6.37
CA LEU A 142 -0.51 3.98 7.78
C LEU A 142 -1.88 3.66 8.38
N ILE A 143 -2.91 4.45 8.07
CA ILE A 143 -4.30 4.17 8.49
C ILE A 143 -4.79 2.85 7.89
N LEU A 144 -4.57 2.65 6.59
CA LEU A 144 -4.91 1.41 5.88
C LEU A 144 -4.26 0.20 6.56
N ASN A 145 -2.96 0.27 6.83
CA ASN A 145 -2.23 -0.79 7.52
C ASN A 145 -2.79 -1.08 8.92
N GLU A 146 -3.01 -0.04 9.74
CA GLU A 146 -3.55 -0.20 11.10
C GLU A 146 -4.92 -0.86 11.08
N ILE A 147 -5.80 -0.48 10.16
CA ILE A 147 -7.14 -1.07 10.04
C ILE A 147 -7.04 -2.52 9.57
N MET A 148 -6.22 -2.82 8.56
CA MET A 148 -5.99 -4.17 8.07
C MET A 148 -5.50 -5.10 9.20
N LYS A 149 -4.54 -4.63 10.01
CA LYS A 149 -3.99 -5.39 11.15
C LYS A 149 -5.02 -5.55 12.26
N ARG A 150 -5.59 -4.44 12.73
CA ARG A 150 -6.46 -4.40 13.91
C ARG A 150 -7.77 -5.15 13.70
N TYR A 151 -8.36 -5.06 12.51
CA TYR A 151 -9.67 -5.65 12.21
C TYR A 151 -9.60 -6.88 11.32
N ASN A 152 -8.39 -7.41 11.07
CA ASN A 152 -8.16 -8.62 10.28
C ASN A 152 -8.85 -8.56 8.89
N MET A 153 -8.84 -7.39 8.26
CA MET A 153 -9.59 -7.08 7.04
C MET A 153 -8.63 -6.88 5.86
N PRO A 154 -8.92 -7.42 4.66
CA PRO A 154 -8.13 -7.12 3.48
C PRO A 154 -8.33 -5.66 3.04
N GLY A 155 -7.25 -5.02 2.62
CA GLY A 155 -7.26 -3.66 2.09
C GLY A 155 -6.57 -3.59 0.73
N LYS A 156 -6.90 -2.58 -0.07
CA LYS A 156 -6.26 -2.32 -1.35
C LYS A 156 -5.91 -0.84 -1.46
N TYR A 157 -4.69 -0.55 -1.86
CA TYR A 157 -4.21 0.75 -2.30
C TYR A 157 -4.27 0.79 -3.83
N ILE A 158 -4.83 1.87 -4.36
CA ILE A 158 -4.89 2.14 -5.80
C ILE A 158 -4.53 3.61 -6.03
N LEU A 159 -3.54 3.85 -6.87
CA LEU A 159 -3.25 5.18 -7.40
C LEU A 159 -4.21 5.48 -8.56
N MET A 160 -5.03 6.52 -8.43
CA MET A 160 -6.10 6.82 -9.38
C MET A 160 -5.58 7.01 -10.83
N PRO A 161 -4.55 7.83 -11.10
CA PRO A 161 -3.98 7.95 -12.43
C PRO A 161 -3.52 6.61 -13.04
N MET A 162 -2.98 5.70 -12.23
CA MET A 162 -2.53 4.37 -12.70
C MET A 162 -3.71 3.49 -13.09
N LEU A 163 -4.76 3.42 -12.26
CA LEU A 163 -5.98 2.67 -12.57
C LEU A 163 -6.59 3.13 -13.89
N ILE A 164 -6.74 4.44 -14.06
CA ILE A 164 -7.29 5.02 -15.28
C ILE A 164 -6.43 4.67 -16.51
N ASN A 165 -5.11 4.73 -16.39
CA ASN A 165 -4.22 4.38 -17.49
C ASN A 165 -4.27 2.89 -17.85
N GLU A 166 -4.34 2.03 -16.84
CA GLU A 166 -4.46 0.57 -17.02
C GLU A 166 -5.76 0.20 -17.75
N LEU A 167 -6.89 0.76 -17.30
CA LEU A 167 -8.19 0.56 -17.94
C LEU A 167 -8.20 1.07 -19.39
N LYS A 168 -7.58 2.23 -19.68
CA LYS A 168 -7.43 2.74 -21.05
C LYS A 168 -6.62 1.78 -21.93
N LYS A 169 -5.54 1.21 -21.39
CA LYS A 169 -4.69 0.25 -22.11
C LYS A 169 -5.47 -1.02 -22.44
N GLN A 170 -6.21 -1.56 -21.48
CA GLN A 170 -7.00 -2.79 -21.65
C GLN A 170 -8.12 -2.60 -22.68
N ILE A 171 -8.77 -1.43 -22.73
CA ILE A 171 -9.73 -1.09 -23.80
C ILE A 171 -9.06 -1.09 -25.16
N LYS A 172 -7.90 -0.44 -25.29
CA LYS A 172 -7.16 -0.39 -26.57
C LYS A 172 -6.70 -1.77 -27.06
N GLN A 173 -6.50 -2.70 -26.13
CA GLN A 173 -6.06 -4.06 -26.43
C GLN A 173 -7.23 -5.04 -26.66
N ASP A 174 -8.48 -4.56 -26.62
CA ASP A 174 -9.69 -5.38 -26.66
C ASP A 174 -9.65 -6.53 -25.63
N ASP A 175 -9.23 -6.19 -24.40
CA ASP A 175 -9.06 -7.12 -23.29
C ASP A 175 -10.14 -6.90 -22.20
N PRO A 176 -11.38 -7.37 -22.43
CA PRO A 176 -12.49 -7.15 -21.51
C PRO A 176 -12.32 -7.93 -20.20
N TYR A 177 -11.55 -9.02 -20.20
CA TYR A 177 -11.32 -9.83 -19.01
C TYR A 177 -10.47 -9.06 -18.00
N ASN A 178 -9.32 -8.52 -18.43
CA ASN A 178 -8.47 -7.75 -17.52
C ASN A 178 -9.10 -6.43 -17.11
N GLN A 179 -9.86 -5.78 -18.00
CA GLN A 179 -10.67 -4.60 -17.65
C GLN A 179 -11.63 -4.90 -16.49
N LYS A 180 -12.36 -6.01 -16.58
CA LYS A 180 -13.30 -6.43 -15.53
C LYS A 180 -12.57 -6.74 -14.22
N ASN A 181 -11.38 -7.34 -14.29
CA ASN A 181 -10.59 -7.71 -13.11
C ASN A 181 -10.03 -6.49 -12.37
N SER A 182 -9.41 -5.54 -13.08
CA SER A 182 -8.85 -4.33 -12.46
C SER A 182 -9.97 -3.52 -11.77
N LEU A 183 -11.13 -3.40 -12.41
CA LEU A 183 -12.30 -2.75 -11.81
C LEU A 183 -12.86 -3.52 -10.61
N ARG A 184 -12.98 -4.85 -10.69
CA ARG A 184 -13.40 -5.70 -9.57
C ARG A 184 -12.48 -5.58 -8.36
N SER A 185 -11.17 -5.45 -8.58
CA SER A 185 -10.21 -5.29 -7.48
C SER A 185 -10.47 -4.02 -6.64
N ALA A 186 -10.97 -2.95 -7.28
CA ALA A 186 -11.37 -1.72 -6.61
C ALA A 186 -12.77 -1.83 -5.95
N ILE A 187 -13.67 -2.61 -6.53
CA ILE A 187 -15.05 -2.75 -6.03
C ILE A 187 -15.12 -3.74 -4.86
N ASP A 188 -14.55 -4.94 -5.02
CA ASP A 188 -14.80 -6.10 -4.16
C ASP A 188 -13.97 -6.08 -2.86
N THR A 189 -12.97 -5.20 -2.75
CA THR A 189 -12.17 -5.06 -1.52
C THR A 189 -12.99 -4.36 -0.42
N PRO A 190 -13.04 -4.89 0.82
CA PRO A 190 -13.83 -4.29 1.88
C PRO A 190 -13.26 -2.95 2.37
N LEU A 191 -11.95 -2.73 2.17
CA LEU A 191 -11.29 -1.45 2.42
C LEU A 191 -10.45 -1.04 1.20
N LEU A 192 -10.70 0.17 0.71
CA LEU A 192 -9.99 0.75 -0.44
C LEU A 192 -9.35 2.05 -0.04
N LEU A 193 -8.10 2.27 -0.42
CA LEU A 193 -7.44 3.57 -0.42
C LEU A 193 -7.28 4.01 -1.88
N LEU A 194 -7.93 5.11 -2.23
CA LEU A 194 -7.81 5.76 -3.52
C LEU A 194 -6.91 6.99 -3.39
N ASP A 195 -5.72 6.91 -3.98
CA ASP A 195 -4.71 7.96 -3.92
C ASP A 195 -4.73 8.89 -5.14
N ASP A 196 -4.32 10.15 -4.93
CA ASP A 196 -4.31 11.25 -5.91
C ASP A 196 -5.66 11.46 -6.62
N LEU A 197 -6.75 11.45 -5.86
CA LEU A 197 -8.09 11.76 -6.37
C LEU A 197 -8.17 13.22 -6.82
N GLY A 198 -8.63 13.46 -8.05
CA GLY A 198 -8.78 14.78 -8.65
C GLY A 198 -7.57 15.25 -9.47
N ASP A 199 -6.48 14.49 -9.47
CA ASP A 199 -5.29 14.74 -10.29
C ASP A 199 -5.32 14.01 -11.64
N GLU A 200 -6.28 13.12 -11.84
CA GLU A 200 -6.49 12.50 -13.13
C GLU A 200 -6.85 13.55 -14.19
N VAL A 201 -5.98 13.63 -15.20
CA VAL A 201 -6.04 14.61 -16.29
C VAL A 201 -7.43 14.62 -16.90
N ASN A 202 -8.06 15.81 -16.89
CA ASN A 202 -9.28 16.22 -17.61
C ASN A 202 -9.57 15.34 -18.84
N SER A 203 -10.16 14.16 -18.64
CA SER A 203 -10.70 13.40 -19.75
C SER A 203 -11.96 14.13 -20.14
N LYS A 204 -11.86 14.99 -21.16
CA LYS A 204 -12.96 15.74 -21.79
C LYS A 204 -14.14 14.86 -22.26
N ASN A 205 -14.13 13.57 -21.95
CA ASN A 205 -14.99 12.53 -22.48
C ASN A 205 -15.88 11.87 -21.40
N GLY A 206 -15.86 12.32 -20.14
CA GLY A 206 -16.75 11.80 -19.06
C GLY A 206 -16.50 10.35 -18.61
N TRP A 207 -15.71 9.57 -19.35
CA TRP A 207 -15.46 8.16 -19.07
C TRP A 207 -14.80 7.86 -17.71
N VAL A 208 -13.90 8.75 -17.24
CA VAL A 208 -13.31 8.62 -15.91
C VAL A 208 -14.36 8.78 -14.82
N ASP A 209 -15.29 9.73 -15.00
CA ASP A 209 -16.42 9.94 -14.08
C ASP A 209 -17.33 8.71 -14.06
N GLU A 210 -17.58 8.07 -15.21
CA GLU A 210 -18.36 6.82 -15.27
C GLU A 210 -17.74 5.68 -14.49
N ILE A 211 -16.42 5.50 -14.61
CA ILE A 211 -15.68 4.47 -13.85
C ILE A 211 -15.75 4.78 -12.36
N LEU A 212 -15.43 6.00 -11.96
CA LEU A 212 -15.40 6.36 -10.56
C LEU A 212 -16.79 6.29 -9.95
N LEU A 213 -17.82 6.77 -10.65
CA LEU A 213 -19.21 6.63 -10.23
C LEU A 213 -19.61 5.16 -10.06
N LYS A 214 -19.19 4.28 -10.98
CA LYS A 214 -19.42 2.83 -10.85
C LYS A 214 -18.74 2.25 -9.61
N ILE A 215 -17.47 2.60 -9.37
CA ILE A 215 -16.74 2.15 -8.16
C ILE A 215 -17.49 2.63 -6.91
N LEU A 216 -17.79 3.92 -6.82
CA LEU A 216 -18.46 4.52 -5.66
C LEU A 216 -19.83 3.86 -5.38
N ASN A 217 -20.64 3.67 -6.42
CA ASN A 217 -21.97 3.08 -6.28
C ASN A 217 -21.93 1.61 -5.83
N GLU A 218 -21.05 0.79 -6.41
CA GLU A 218 -20.96 -0.63 -6.04
C GLU A 218 -20.39 -0.80 -4.62
N ARG A 219 -19.48 0.09 -4.20
CA ARG A 219 -18.94 0.12 -2.83
C ARG A 219 -19.99 0.56 -1.81
N GLU A 220 -20.82 1.56 -2.15
CA GLU A 220 -21.94 1.99 -1.32
C GLU A 220 -22.96 0.85 -1.12
N LYS A 221 -23.33 0.14 -2.19
CA LYS A 221 -24.23 -1.03 -2.12
C LYS A 221 -23.67 -2.15 -1.24
N SER A 222 -22.37 -2.42 -1.34
CA SER A 222 -21.70 -3.48 -0.57
C SER A 222 -21.28 -3.04 0.84
N LYS A 223 -21.53 -1.78 1.23
CA LYS A 223 -21.05 -1.19 2.49
C LYS A 223 -19.54 -1.34 2.68
N SER A 224 -18.78 -1.21 1.59
CA SER A 224 -17.32 -1.27 1.60
C SER A 224 -16.74 0.13 1.78
N LEU A 225 -15.78 0.29 2.69
CA LEU A 225 -15.28 1.60 3.13
C LEU A 225 -14.10 2.08 2.28
N THR A 226 -14.04 3.39 2.04
CA THR A 226 -13.03 4.02 1.19
C THR A 226 -12.31 5.14 1.92
N ILE A 227 -10.97 5.14 1.83
CA ILE A 227 -10.08 6.22 2.22
C ILE A 227 -9.69 6.96 0.93
N TYR A 228 -10.10 8.20 0.80
CA TYR A 228 -9.75 9.07 -0.32
C TYR A 228 -8.56 9.93 0.08
N ILE A 229 -7.60 10.11 -0.83
CA ILE A 229 -6.50 11.06 -0.68
C ILE A 229 -6.55 12.04 -1.85
N SER A 230 -6.50 13.35 -1.55
CA SER A 230 -6.58 14.37 -2.59
C SER A 230 -5.81 15.64 -2.23
N ARG A 231 -5.38 16.39 -3.26
CA ARG A 231 -4.86 17.77 -3.10
C ARG A 231 -5.95 18.84 -3.17
N PHE A 232 -7.21 18.41 -3.28
CA PHE A 232 -8.40 19.25 -3.37
C PHE A 232 -9.34 18.91 -2.24
N THR A 233 -10.03 19.93 -1.71
CA THR A 233 -11.22 19.67 -0.88
C THR A 233 -12.29 18.98 -1.73
N PRO A 234 -13.26 18.28 -1.14
CA PRO A 234 -14.34 17.67 -1.91
C PRO A 234 -15.05 18.65 -2.84
N ASP A 235 -15.20 19.92 -2.44
CA ASP A 235 -15.81 20.97 -3.25
C ASP A 235 -14.98 21.43 -4.45
N GLN A 236 -13.67 21.21 -4.41
CA GLN A 236 -12.75 21.59 -5.49
C GLN A 236 -12.57 20.49 -6.55
N LEU A 237 -13.05 19.28 -6.28
CA LEU A 237 -13.03 18.17 -7.23
C LEU A 237 -13.94 18.48 -8.42
N LYS A 238 -13.43 18.27 -9.63
CA LYS A 238 -14.15 18.55 -10.89
C LYS A 238 -15.03 17.39 -11.34
N TYR A 239 -15.70 16.72 -10.41
CA TYR A 239 -16.64 15.64 -10.71
C TYR A 239 -18.08 16.14 -10.77
N ASN A 240 -18.96 15.31 -11.31
CA ASN A 240 -20.39 15.57 -11.24
C ASN A 240 -20.90 15.63 -9.78
N LYS A 241 -21.98 16.38 -9.54
CA LYS A 241 -22.55 16.61 -8.19
C LYS A 241 -22.88 15.33 -7.42
N SER A 242 -23.27 14.27 -8.14
CA SER A 242 -23.64 12.98 -7.56
C SER A 242 -22.44 12.28 -6.90
N MET A 243 -21.26 12.36 -7.52
CA MET A 243 -20.01 11.84 -6.97
C MET A 243 -19.53 12.67 -5.79
N ILE A 244 -19.56 13.99 -5.93
CA ILE A 244 -19.18 14.92 -4.86
C ILE A 244 -20.02 14.67 -3.60
N SER A 245 -21.34 14.47 -3.74
CA SER A 245 -22.22 14.16 -2.62
C SER A 245 -21.81 12.89 -1.88
N ARG A 246 -21.32 11.85 -2.57
CA ARG A 246 -20.88 10.59 -1.95
C ARG A 246 -19.56 10.75 -1.22
N ILE A 247 -18.64 11.50 -1.81
CA ILE A 247 -17.33 11.78 -1.21
C ILE A 247 -17.48 12.67 0.02
N LYS A 248 -18.37 13.66 -0.02
CA LYS A 248 -18.63 14.60 1.08
C LYS A 248 -19.15 13.96 2.37
N ASN A 249 -19.72 12.75 2.29
CA ASN A 249 -20.15 12.02 3.48
C ASN A 249 -18.99 11.40 4.26
N ALA A 250 -17.76 11.47 3.73
CA ALA A 250 -16.56 11.00 4.42
C ALA A 250 -16.17 11.94 5.57
N ILE A 251 -15.59 11.35 6.62
CA ILE A 251 -14.91 12.11 7.67
C ILE A 251 -13.64 12.71 7.09
N THR A 252 -13.41 14.00 7.28
CA THR A 252 -12.23 14.67 6.73
C THR A 252 -11.13 14.81 7.78
N ILE A 253 -9.91 14.43 7.39
CA ILE A 253 -8.66 14.75 8.08
C ILE A 253 -7.84 15.65 7.17
N GLU A 254 -7.61 16.87 7.62
CA GLU A 254 -6.72 17.81 6.95
C GLU A 254 -5.32 17.72 7.53
N LEU A 255 -4.29 17.81 6.69
CA LEU A 255 -2.88 17.93 7.08
C LEU A 255 -2.38 19.36 6.82
N PRO A 256 -1.34 19.83 7.54
CA PRO A 256 -0.72 21.11 7.22
C PRO A 256 -0.21 21.15 5.77
N ASP A 257 -0.38 22.30 5.13
CA ASP A 257 0.03 22.55 3.74
C ASP A 257 1.54 22.79 3.61
N GLU A 258 2.32 21.81 4.03
CA GLU A 258 3.77 21.89 4.12
C GLU A 258 4.44 20.71 3.41
N ASN A 259 5.55 20.94 2.71
CA ASN A 259 6.31 19.88 2.07
C ASN A 259 7.30 19.24 3.07
N ILE A 260 6.83 18.25 3.83
CA ILE A 260 7.68 17.53 4.79
C ILE A 260 8.65 16.56 4.12
N ARG A 261 8.47 16.24 2.84
CA ARG A 261 9.38 15.35 2.09
C ARG A 261 10.76 15.97 1.95
N GLU A 262 10.84 17.29 1.74
CA GLU A 262 12.10 18.03 1.70
C GLU A 262 12.80 18.02 3.07
N ASN A 263 12.05 18.24 4.15
CA ASN A 263 12.58 18.17 5.51
C ASN A 263 13.16 16.78 5.83
N PHE A 264 12.49 15.73 5.36
CA PHE A 264 12.95 14.35 5.51
C PHE A 264 14.24 14.08 4.71
N ALA A 265 14.33 14.57 3.47
CA ALA A 265 15.53 14.45 2.66
C ALA A 265 16.73 15.18 3.31
N THR A 266 16.51 16.40 3.78
CA THR A 266 17.52 17.18 4.49
C THR A 266 17.99 16.48 5.77
N ALA A 267 17.07 15.93 6.57
CA ALA A 267 17.41 15.17 7.77
C ALA A 267 18.25 13.91 7.47
N ASN A 268 17.94 13.19 6.39
CA ASN A 268 18.73 12.04 5.97
C ASN A 268 20.13 12.43 5.49
N ASN A 269 20.26 13.54 4.77
CA ASN A 269 21.57 14.04 4.33
C ASN A 269 22.45 14.43 5.52
N ILE A 270 21.89 15.14 6.51
CA ILE A 270 22.61 15.49 7.76
C ILE A 270 23.04 14.22 8.52
N LYS A 271 22.15 13.22 8.62
CA LYS A 271 22.48 11.94 9.27
C LYS A 271 23.62 11.22 8.54
N PHE A 272 23.60 11.22 7.21
CA PHE A 272 24.65 10.63 6.39
C PHE A 272 25.98 11.37 6.57
N GLU A 273 26.00 12.70 6.54
CA GLU A 273 27.21 13.50 6.78
C GLU A 273 27.81 13.23 8.17
N LYS A 274 26.98 13.05 9.20
CA LYS A 274 27.45 12.71 10.53
C LYS A 274 28.13 11.33 10.56
N LEU A 275 27.52 10.33 9.93
CA LEU A 275 28.10 8.99 9.80
C LEU A 275 29.45 9.02 9.04
N MET A 276 29.54 9.83 7.98
CA MET A 276 30.80 10.00 7.23
C MET A 276 31.92 10.59 8.10
N LYS A 277 31.58 11.54 8.98
CA LYS A 277 32.54 12.13 9.93
C LYS A 277 32.96 11.17 11.04
N GLU A 278 32.12 10.20 11.40
CA GLU A 278 32.44 9.17 12.40
C GLU A 278 33.36 8.07 11.85
N ILE A 279 33.46 7.94 10.52
CA ILE A 279 34.33 6.98 9.82
C ILE A 279 35.72 7.58 9.53
N THR A 280 35.87 8.91 9.60
CA THR A 280 37.12 9.65 9.30
C THR A 280 37.88 9.98 10.58
#